data_AF-A0A0Q6SSF7-F1
#
_entry.id   AF-A0A0Q6SSF7-F1
#
_cell.length_a   1.000
_cell.length_b   1.000
_cell.length_c   1.000
_cell.angle_alpha   90.00
_cell.angle_beta   90.00
_cell.angle_gamma   90.00
#
_symmetry.space_group_name_H-M   'P 1'
#
loop_
_entity.id
_entity.type
_entity.pdbx_description
1 polymer ?
#
loop_
_entity_poly.entity_id
_entity_poly.type
_entity_poly.pdbx_seq_one_letter_code
_entity_poly.pdbx_strand_id
1 'polypeptide(L)'
;MSTRRSFNISLPSDLVEQKVAAGEYATESELITDGLRTLIERDAELDTWLREDVLPLARKVEDGSAETMTAEETWKRLRVHMDRRVTGAK
;
A
#
# COMPACT_ATOMS: atom_id res chain seq x y z
N MET A 1 -25.60 18.43 5.23
CA MET A 1 -26.52 17.35 5.64
C MET A 1 -25.82 16.03 5.38
N SER A 2 -25.48 15.25 6.41
CA SER A 2 -24.84 13.94 6.21
C SER A 2 -25.91 12.90 5.90
N THR A 3 -25.90 12.37 4.68
CA THR A 3 -26.80 11.28 4.27
C THR A 3 -26.20 9.95 4.71
N ARG A 4 -26.83 9.27 5.69
CA ARG A 4 -26.54 7.85 5.99
C ARG A 4 -27.34 6.97 5.04
N ARG A 5 -26.71 5.93 4.49
CA ARG A 5 -27.38 4.86 3.73
C ARG A 5 -27.12 3.53 4.43
N SER A 6 -28.14 2.68 4.51
CA SER A 6 -28.00 1.30 4.98
C SER A 6 -27.60 0.39 3.81
N PHE A 7 -26.64 -0.50 4.07
CA PHE A 7 -26.21 -1.53 3.14
C PHE A 7 -26.37 -2.89 3.83
N ASN A 8 -26.80 -3.90 3.09
CA ASN A 8 -26.77 -5.28 3.55
C ASN A 8 -25.56 -5.97 2.90
N ILE A 9 -24.62 -6.40 3.72
CA ILE A 9 -23.40 -7.08 3.29
C ILE A 9 -23.28 -8.39 4.07
N SER A 10 -22.91 -9.46 3.38
CA SER A 10 -22.64 -10.76 4.02
C SER A 10 -21.13 -10.91 4.18
N LEU A 11 -20.70 -11.19 5.40
CA LEU A 11 -19.31 -11.40 5.77
C LEU A 11 -19.19 -12.70 6.58
N PRO A 12 -18.01 -13.32 6.63
CA PRO A 12 -17.75 -14.44 7.53
C PRO A 12 -17.94 -13.99 8.99
N SER A 13 -18.87 -14.65 9.70
CA SER A 13 -19.20 -14.36 11.11
C SER A 13 -17.96 -14.41 12.00
N ASP A 14 -17.12 -15.41 11.79
CA ASP A 14 -16.00 -15.74 12.66
C ASP A 14 -14.98 -14.59 12.74
N LEU A 15 -14.81 -13.84 11.65
CA LEU A 15 -13.88 -12.71 11.57
C LEU A 15 -14.43 -11.48 12.31
N VAL A 16 -15.71 -11.20 12.14
CA VAL A 16 -16.38 -10.04 12.76
C VAL A 16 -16.49 -10.27 14.27
N GLU A 17 -16.93 -11.45 14.67
CA GLU A 17 -17.07 -11.84 16.08
C GLU A 17 -15.74 -11.83 16.81
N GLN A 18 -14.65 -12.36 16.22
CA GLN A 18 -13.32 -12.30 16.85
C GLN A 18 -12.89 -10.87 17.16
N LYS A 19 -13.09 -9.94 16.22
CA LYS A 19 -12.65 -8.55 16.37
C LYS A 19 -13.47 -7.77 17.38
N VAL A 20 -14.79 -8.02 17.43
CA VAL A 20 -15.66 -7.42 18.45
C VAL A 20 -15.39 -8.05 19.83
N ALA A 21 -15.23 -9.37 19.91
CA ALA A 21 -14.94 -10.06 21.16
C ALA A 21 -13.55 -9.71 21.75
N ALA A 22 -12.57 -9.39 20.89
CA ALA A 22 -11.27 -8.86 21.30
C ALA A 22 -11.35 -7.43 21.88
N GLY A 23 -12.52 -6.77 21.79
CA GLY A 23 -12.71 -5.40 22.24
C GLY A 23 -12.05 -4.36 21.33
N GLU A 24 -11.58 -4.76 20.14
CA GLU A 24 -11.01 -3.84 19.15
C GLU A 24 -12.08 -2.90 18.57
N TYR A 25 -13.33 -3.35 18.53
CA TYR A 25 -14.48 -2.59 18.02
C TYR A 25 -15.70 -2.78 18.91
N ALA A 26 -16.45 -1.69 19.17
CA ALA A 26 -17.64 -1.74 20.01
C ALA A 26 -18.85 -2.33 19.27
N THR A 27 -18.87 -2.21 17.93
CA THR A 27 -19.94 -2.75 17.08
C THR A 27 -19.42 -3.24 15.74
N GLU A 28 -20.18 -4.13 15.10
CA GLU A 28 -19.93 -4.57 13.73
C GLU A 28 -19.91 -3.37 12.76
N SER A 29 -20.81 -2.40 12.92
CA SER A 29 -20.89 -1.22 12.04
C SER A 29 -19.66 -0.31 12.14
N GLU A 30 -19.04 -0.22 13.33
CA GLU A 30 -17.79 0.50 13.54
C GLU A 30 -16.63 -0.18 12.82
N LEU A 31 -16.52 -1.51 12.96
CA LEU A 31 -15.53 -2.33 12.25
C LEU A 31 -15.61 -2.14 10.74
N ILE A 32 -16.82 -2.15 10.18
CA ILE A 32 -17.01 -1.97 8.72
C ILE A 32 -16.64 -0.56 8.28
N THR A 33 -17.05 0.46 9.03
CA THR A 33 -16.75 1.85 8.67
C THR A 33 -15.24 2.12 8.75
N ASP A 34 -14.59 1.60 9.78
CA ASP A 34 -13.15 1.73 9.98
C ASP A 34 -12.34 0.94 8.93
N GLY A 35 -12.77 -0.28 8.63
CA GLY A 35 -12.18 -1.09 7.56
C GLY A 35 -12.29 -0.40 6.20
N LEU A 36 -13.45 0.17 5.87
CA LEU A 36 -13.62 0.94 4.63
C LEU A 36 -12.76 2.20 4.60
N ARG A 37 -12.63 2.92 5.72
CA ARG A 37 -11.76 4.10 5.80
C ARG A 37 -10.30 3.72 5.58
N THR A 38 -9.83 2.66 6.23
CA THR A 38 -8.46 2.16 6.09
C THR A 38 -8.14 1.78 4.64
N LEU A 39 -9.09 1.14 3.95
CA LEU A 39 -8.93 0.80 2.52
C LEU A 39 -8.85 2.05 1.65
N ILE A 40 -9.72 3.04 1.88
CA ILE A 40 -9.71 4.30 1.13
C ILE A 40 -8.40 5.06 1.35
N GLU A 41 -7.91 5.15 2.59
CA GLU A 41 -6.66 5.83 2.92
C GLU A 41 -5.47 5.16 2.24
N ARG A 42 -5.37 3.83 2.32
CA ARG A 42 -4.34 3.06 1.63
C ARG A 42 -4.39 3.23 0.11
N ASP A 43 -5.58 3.20 -0.48
CA ASP A 43 -5.73 3.40 -1.93
C ASP A 43 -5.37 4.83 -2.35
N ALA A 44 -5.70 5.83 -1.53
CA ALA A 44 -5.32 7.21 -1.77
C ALA A 44 -3.81 7.42 -1.70
N GLU A 45 -3.12 6.82 -0.71
CA GLU A 45 -1.65 6.87 -0.62
C GLU A 45 -0.99 6.25 -1.85
N LEU A 46 -1.50 5.10 -2.29
CA LEU A 46 -1.01 4.43 -3.50
C LEU A 46 -1.24 5.27 -4.76
N ASP A 47 -2.44 5.86 -4.93
CA ASP A 47 -2.75 6.71 -6.09
C ASP A 47 -1.89 7.98 -6.10
N THR A 48 -1.68 8.62 -4.95
CA THR A 48 -0.77 9.77 -4.81
C THR A 48 0.65 9.39 -5.22
N TRP A 49 1.20 8.30 -4.67
CA TRP A 49 2.54 7.83 -5.04
C TRP A 49 2.68 7.52 -6.54
N LEU A 50 1.67 6.87 -7.13
CA LEU A 50 1.66 6.59 -8.57
C LEU A 50 1.66 7.87 -9.41
N ARG A 51 0.89 8.89 -9.01
CA ARG A 51 0.78 10.16 -9.74
C ARG A 51 2.00 11.06 -9.57
N GLU A 52 2.57 11.11 -8.37
CA GLU A 52 3.62 12.07 -8.02
C GLU A 52 5.02 11.53 -8.30
N ASP A 53 5.26 10.23 -8.12
CA ASP A 53 6.60 9.66 -8.30
C ASP A 53 6.70 8.82 -9.57
N VAL A 54 5.77 7.89 -9.77
CA VAL A 54 5.88 6.91 -10.85
C VAL A 54 5.59 7.54 -12.21
N LEU A 55 4.52 8.32 -12.34
CA LEU A 55 4.13 8.92 -13.61
C LEU A 55 5.17 9.90 -14.16
N PRO A 56 5.79 10.80 -13.36
CA PRO A 56 6.85 11.67 -13.86
C PRO A 56 8.10 10.90 -14.28
N LEU A 57 8.47 9.84 -13.55
CA LEU A 57 9.59 8.99 -13.95
C LEU A 57 9.29 8.25 -15.26
N ALA A 58 8.10 7.67 -15.39
CA ALA A 58 7.68 7.00 -16.61
C ALA A 58 7.74 7.93 -17.83
N ARG A 59 7.26 9.18 -17.70
CA ARG A 59 7.35 10.19 -18.76
C ARG A 59 8.81 10.51 -19.13
N LYS A 60 9.70 10.65 -18.15
CA LYS A 60 11.13 10.86 -18.39
C LYS A 60 11.79 9.68 -19.10
N VAL A 61 11.32 8.47 -18.85
CA VAL A 61 11.80 7.28 -19.57
C VAL A 61 11.29 7.30 -21.01
N GLU A 62 10.02 7.63 -21.23
CA GLU A 62 9.42 7.74 -22.57
C GLU A 62 10.05 8.83 -23.43
N ASP A 63 10.35 10.01 -22.85
CA ASP A 63 10.98 11.13 -23.55
C ASP A 63 12.51 11.01 -23.65
N GLY A 64 13.10 9.97 -23.06
CA GLY A 64 14.53 9.68 -23.09
C GLY A 64 15.40 10.56 -22.18
N SER A 65 14.80 11.39 -21.32
CA SER A 65 15.52 12.22 -20.36
C SER A 65 15.92 11.50 -19.07
N ALA A 66 15.39 10.31 -18.82
CA ALA A 66 15.76 9.49 -17.67
C ALA A 66 17.05 8.70 -17.89
N GLU A 67 17.90 8.66 -16.87
CA GLU A 67 18.97 7.67 -16.79
C GLU A 67 18.35 6.29 -16.54
N THR A 68 18.41 5.42 -17.55
CA THR A 68 17.91 4.04 -17.46
C THR A 68 19.07 3.06 -17.43
N MET A 69 18.81 1.88 -16.86
CA MET A 69 19.80 0.82 -16.77
C MET A 69 19.12 -0.52 -17.05
N THR A 70 19.85 -1.47 -17.62
CA THR A 70 19.29 -2.80 -17.84
C THR A 70 19.01 -3.49 -16.50
N ALA A 71 18.06 -4.43 -16.51
CA ALA A 71 17.76 -5.22 -15.32
C ALA A 71 19.00 -5.97 -14.81
N GLU A 72 19.82 -6.51 -15.72
CA GLU A 72 21.04 -7.23 -15.38
C GLU A 72 22.06 -6.35 -14.65
N GLU A 73 22.34 -5.15 -15.16
CA GLU A 73 23.27 -4.21 -14.52
C GLU A 73 22.72 -3.74 -13.16
N THR A 74 21.40 -3.57 -13.05
CA THR A 74 20.74 -3.19 -11.79
C THR A 74 20.96 -4.26 -10.72
N TRP A 75 20.75 -5.53 -11.07
CA TRP A 75 21.00 -6.65 -10.16
C TRP A 75 22.47 -6.78 -9.76
N LYS A 76 23.39 -6.60 -10.72
CA LYS A 76 24.83 -6.63 -10.44
C LYS A 76 25.22 -5.55 -9.43
N ARG A 77 24.77 -4.31 -9.65
CA ARG A 77 25.03 -3.17 -8.75
C ARG A 77 24.42 -3.39 -7.36
N LEU A 78 23.19 -3.92 -7.30
CA LEU A 78 22.52 -4.22 -6.04
C LEU A 78 23.28 -5.26 -5.22
N ARG A 79 23.72 -6.37 -5.85
CA ARG A 79 24.52 -7.41 -5.16
C ARG A 79 25.80 -6.83 -4.57
N VAL A 80 26.56 -6.06 -5.36
CA VAL A 80 27.78 -5.39 -4.87
C VAL A 80 27.48 -4.47 -3.68
N HIS A 81 26.37 -3.75 -3.69
CA HIS A 81 25.97 -2.91 -2.56
C HIS A 81 25.62 -3.73 -1.31
N MET A 82 24.88 -4.83 -1.47
CA MET A 82 24.51 -5.72 -0.36
C MET A 82 25.73 -6.42 0.24
N ASP A 83 26.65 -6.92 -0.59
CA ASP A 83 27.89 -7.56 -0.13
C ASP A 83 28.74 -6.61 0.70
N ARG A 84 28.84 -5.34 0.31
CA ARG A 84 29.53 -4.30 1.08
C ARG A 84 28.87 -4.02 2.43
N ARG A 85 27.54 -4.05 2.51
CA ARG A 85 26.81 -3.88 3.78
C ARG A 85 26.99 -5.07 4.71
N VAL A 86 27.03 -6.28 4.16
CA VAL A 86 27.24 -7.51 4.95
C VAL A 86 28.70 -7.62 5.41
N THR A 87 29.68 -7.25 4.58
CA THR A 87 31.11 -7.32 4.93
C THR A 87 31.60 -6.14 5.76
N GLY A 88 30.99 -4.96 5.65
CA GLY A 88 31.29 -3.78 6.48
C GLY A 88 30.65 -3.81 7.87
N ALA A 89 29.84 -4.81 8.18
CA ALA A 89 29.26 -5.05 9.52
C ALA A 89 30.13 -6.01 10.37
N LYS A 90 31.39 -6.22 9.99
CA LYS A 90 32.34 -7.10 10.69
C LYS A 90 33.58 -6.34 11.15
#